data_AF-A0A081K5F0-F1
#
_entry.id   AF-A0A081K5F0-F1
#
_cell.length_a   1.000
_cell.length_b   1.000
_cell.length_c   1.000
_cell.angle_alpha   90.00
_cell.angle_beta   90.00
_cell.angle_gamma   90.00
#
_symmetry.space_group_name_H-M   'P 1'
#
loop_
_entity.id
_entity.type
_entity.pdbx_description
1 polymer ?
#
loop_
_entity_poly.entity_id
_entity_poly.type
_entity_poly.pdbx_seq_one_letter_code
_entity_poly.pdbx_strand_id
1 'polypeptide(L)' 'MAKETTVRARIDESLKQEAEEILRQLGLTTSQAINLYFSQIVLHRGMPFEVCLPEETPDK' A
#
# COMPACT_ATOMS: atom_id res chain seq x y z
N MET A 1 1.86 -26.50 5.11
CA MET A 1 1.34 -25.40 5.95
C MET A 1 2.23 -24.20 5.70
N ALA A 2 1.70 -23.11 5.14
CA ALA A 2 2.49 -21.89 4.98
C ALA A 2 2.76 -21.31 6.38
N LYS A 3 4.00 -20.91 6.66
CA LYS A 3 4.31 -20.20 7.90
C LYS A 3 3.72 -18.81 7.78
N GLU A 4 2.65 -18.55 8.51
CA GLU A 4 2.07 -17.21 8.61
C GLU A 4 2.92 -16.37 9.58
N THR A 5 3.17 -15.11 9.21
CA THR A 5 3.84 -14.13 10.05
C THR A 5 3.02 -12.85 10.09
N THR A 6 3.07 -12.12 11.20
CA THR A 6 2.30 -10.89 11.38
C THR A 6 3.11 -9.68 10.91
N VAL A 7 2.51 -8.85 10.07
CA VAL A 7 3.03 -7.51 9.73
C VAL A 7 2.39 -6.49 10.67
N ARG A 8 3.20 -5.67 11.34
CA ARG A 8 2.75 -4.55 12.20
C ARG A 8 3.49 -3.28 11.82
N ALA A 9 2.75 -2.22 11.54
CA ALA A 9 3.29 -0.89 11.23
C ALA A 9 2.49 0.18 11.97
N ARG A 10 3.16 1.28 12.34
CA ARG A 10 2.49 2.49 12.81
C ARG A 10 2.12 3.33 11.60
N ILE A 11 0.87 3.77 11.55
CA ILE A 11 0.34 4.64 10.51
C ILE A 11 -0.50 5.73 11.17
N ASP A 12 -0.65 6.85 10.47
CA ASP A 12 -1.58 7.89 10.88
C ASP A 12 -3.03 7.36 10.85
N GLU A 13 -3.84 7.78 11.80
CA GLU A 13 -5.23 7.31 11.94
C GLU A 13 -6.11 7.79 10.78
N SER A 14 -5.93 9.04 10.33
CA SER A 14 -6.71 9.57 9.21
C SER A 14 -6.36 8.85 7.91
N LEU A 15 -5.07 8.62 7.68
CA LEU A 15 -4.59 7.84 6.54
C LEU A 15 -5.15 6.42 6.53
N LYS A 16 -5.21 5.78 7.71
CA LYS A 16 -5.80 4.44 7.85
C LYS A 16 -7.26 4.44 7.44
N GLN A 17 -8.05 5.37 7.97
CA GLN A 17 -9.49 5.43 7.71
C GLN A 17 -9.78 5.69 6.22
N GLU A 18 -9.06 6.61 5.60
CA GLU A 18 -9.20 6.91 4.18
C GLU A 18 -8.83 5.71 3.31
N ALA A 19 -7.70 5.05 3.61
CA ALA A 19 -7.29 3.84 2.89
C ALA A 19 -8.31 2.71 3.04
N GLU A 20 -8.86 2.49 4.25
CA GLU A 20 -9.88 1.46 4.50
C GLU A 20 -11.18 1.72 3.73
N GLU A 21 -11.60 2.97 3.61
CA GLU A 21 -12.78 3.35 2.82
C GLU A 21 -12.57 3.04 1.33
N ILE A 22 -11.43 3.45 0.77
CA ILE A 22 -11.08 3.19 -0.64
C ILE A 22 -10.99 1.68 -0.89
N LEU A 23 -10.29 0.93 -0.03
CA LEU A 23 -10.16 -0.52 -0.16
C LEU A 23 -11.53 -1.22 -0.08
N ARG A 24 -12.43 -0.77 0.79
CA ARG A 24 -13.79 -1.31 0.89
C ARG A 24 -14.57 -1.11 -0.40
N GLN A 25 -14.46 0.06 -1.03
CA GLN A 25 -15.09 0.33 -2.33
C GLN A 25 -14.54 -0.57 -3.44
N LEU A 26 -13.27 -0.95 -3.35
CA LEU A 26 -12.61 -1.92 -4.24
C LEU A 26 -12.90 -3.40 -3.86
N GLY A 27 -13.67 -3.67 -2.80
CA GLY A 27 -13.98 -5.02 -2.33
C GLY A 27 -12.79 -5.72 -1.65
N LEU A 28 -11.82 -4.96 -1.14
CA LEU A 28 -10.59 -5.45 -0.52
C LEU A 28 -10.56 -5.15 0.98
N THR A 29 -9.96 -6.07 1.73
CA THR A 29 -9.56 -5.82 3.13
C THR A 29 -8.15 -5.24 3.19
N THR A 30 -7.81 -4.56 4.29
CA THR A 30 -6.47 -4.04 4.56
C THR A 30 -5.40 -5.13 4.47
N SER A 31 -5.68 -6.32 5.03
CA SER A 31 -4.76 -7.46 4.97
C SER A 31 -4.52 -7.96 3.55
N GLN A 32 -5.57 -8.01 2.71
CA GLN A 32 -5.41 -8.37 1.30
C GLN A 32 -4.57 -7.33 0.56
N ALA A 33 -4.82 -6.04 0.78
CA ALA A 33 -4.03 -4.96 0.18
C ALA A 33 -2.55 -5.03 0.57
N ILE A 34 -2.24 -5.29 1.85
CA ILE A 34 -0.86 -5.49 2.33
C ILE A 34 -0.22 -6.69 1.63
N ASN A 35 -0.92 -7.82 1.52
CA ASN A 35 -0.39 -9.00 0.82
C ASN A 35 -0.14 -8.74 -0.68
N LEU A 36 -1.03 -8.00 -1.33
CA LEU A 36 -0.86 -7.58 -2.73
C LEU A 36 0.36 -6.66 -2.87
N TYR A 37 0.53 -5.70 -1.97
CA TYR A 37 1.71 -4.82 -1.93
C TYR A 37 3.02 -5.62 -1.85
N PHE A 38 3.13 -6.57 -0.91
CA PHE A 38 4.32 -7.44 -0.84
C PHE A 38 4.49 -8.32 -2.09
N SER A 39 3.40 -8.82 -2.66
CA SER A 39 3.44 -9.63 -3.89
C SER A 39 4.00 -8.81 -5.06
N GLN A 40 3.59 -7.55 -5.18
CA GLN A 40 4.09 -6.65 -6.22
C GLN A 40 5.58 -6.32 -6.01
N ILE A 41 6.03 -6.14 -4.76
CA ILE A 41 7.47 -5.94 -4.48
C ILE A 41 8.30 -7.12 -4.97
N VAL A 42 7.85 -8.34 -4.68
CA VAL A 42 8.55 -9.56 -5.10
C VAL A 42 8.53 -9.70 -6.63
N LEU A 43 7.40 -9.43 -7.27
CA LEU A 43 7.23 -9.55 -8.72
C LEU A 43 8.13 -8.56 -9.48
N HIS A 44 8.16 -7.31 -9.04
CA HIS A 44 8.89 -6.23 -9.73
C HIS A 44 10.33 -6.06 -9.25
N ARG A 45 10.74 -6.76 -8.19
CA ARG A 45 12.04 -6.56 -7.50
C ARG A 45 12.28 -5.08 -7.16
N GLY A 46 11.23 -4.38 -6.74
CA GLY A 46 11.22 -2.94 -6.55
C GLY A 46 9.95 -2.48 -5.86
N MET A 47 9.74 -1.17 -5.74
CA MET A 47 8.50 -0.64 -5.20
C MET A 47 7.38 -0.74 -6.26
N PRO A 48 6.12 -0.99 -5.84
CA PRO A 48 4.99 -1.17 -6.76
C PRO A 48 4.45 0.13 -7.35
N PHE A 49 5.10 1.24 -7.02
CA PHE A 49 4.87 2.57 -7.58
C PHE A 49 6.24 3.17 -7.89
N GLU A 50 6.28 4.09 -8.85
CA GLU A 50 7.48 4.84 -9.17
C GLU A 50 7.89 5.68 -7.95
N VAL A 51 9.10 5.45 -7.46
CA VAL A 51 9.70 6.29 -6.40
C VAL A 51 10.40 7.44 -7.07
N CYS A 52 9.61 8.40 -7.55
CA CYS A 52 10.08 9.65 -8.12
C CYS A 52 9.81 10.78 -7.13
N LEU A 53 10.70 11.77 -7.09
CA LEU A 53 10.33 13.03 -6.46
C LEU A 53 9.15 13.62 -7.25
N PRO A 54 8.14 14.21 -6.59
CA PRO A 54 7.10 14.91 -7.31
C PRO A 54 7.78 15.92 -8.24
N GLU A 55 7.46 15.89 -9.54
CA GLU A 55 7.91 16.94 -10.44
C GLU A 55 7.42 18.26 -9.83
N GLU A 56 8.34 19.23 -9.70
CA GLU A 56 7.97 20.59 -9.35
C GLU A 56 6.98 21.04 -10.42
N THR A 57 5.68 21.02 -10.10
CA THR A 57 4.68 21.67 -10.94
C THR A 57 5.17 23.09 -11.13
N PRO A 58 5.48 23.54 -12.36
CA PRO A 58 5.87 24.91 -12.57
C PRO A 58 4.67 25.76 -12.14
N ASP A 59 4.87 26.54 -11.08
CA ASP A 59 3.95 27.57 -10.62
C ASP A 59 3.50 28.37 -11.85
N LYS A 60 2.21 28.30 -12.17
CA LYS A 60 1.57 29.09 -13.22
C LYS A 60 0.59 30.05 -12.58
#